data_AF-A0A377TXZ2-F1
#
_entry.id   AF-A0A377TXZ2-F1
#
_cell.length_a   1.000
_cell.length_b   1.000
_cell.length_c   1.000
_cell.angle_alpha   90.00
_cell.angle_beta   90.00
_cell.angle_gamma   90.00
#
_symmetry.space_group_name_H-M   'P 1'
#
loop_
_entity.id
_entity.type
_entity.pdbx_description
1 polymer ?
#
loop_
_entity_poly.entity_id
_entity_poly.type
_entity_poly.pdbx_seq_one_letter_code
_entity_poly.pdbx_strand_id
1 'polypeptide(L)' 'MMLPLTTPRLLLRRFRTEDLPSFSHYRNLPEVARFQSWTHYGMTEATAFL' A
#
# COMPACT_ATOMS: atom_id res chain seq x y z
N MET A 1 -10.11 -7.07 14.65
CA MET A 1 -8.66 -7.10 14.96
C MET A 1 -8.20 -5.68 15.23
N MET A 2 -7.42 -5.46 16.30
CA MET A 2 -6.95 -4.11 16.69
C MET A 2 -5.52 -3.89 16.18
N LEU A 3 -5.27 -2.71 15.62
CA LEU A 3 -3.95 -2.27 15.17
C LEU A 3 -3.38 -1.24 16.17
N PRO A 4 -2.06 -1.14 16.33
CA PRO A 4 -1.02 -1.85 15.58
C PRO A 4 -0.76 -3.28 16.06
N LEU A 5 -0.23 -4.12 15.17
CA LEU A 5 0.31 -5.45 15.51
C LEU A 5 1.83 -5.45 15.33
N THR A 6 2.55 -6.01 16.29
CA THR A 6 4.01 -6.08 16.28
C THR A 6 4.50 -7.51 16.28
N THR A 7 5.57 -7.77 15.54
CA THR A 7 6.39 -8.98 15.59
C THR A 7 7.84 -8.56 15.85
N PRO A 8 8.78 -9.49 16.11
CA PRO A 8 10.18 -9.12 16.30
C PRO A 8 10.83 -8.37 15.12
N ARG A 9 10.27 -8.48 13.91
CA ARG A 9 10.86 -7.89 12.68
C ARG A 9 9.97 -6.88 11.97
N LEU A 10 8.67 -6.84 12.28
CA LEU A 10 7.68 -6.08 11.52
C LEU A 10 6.63 -5.43 12.43
N LEU A 11 6.21 -4.24 12.03
CA LEU A 11 5.07 -3.50 12.57
C LEU A 11 3.99 -3.41 11.49
N LEU A 12 2.80 -3.92 11.77
CA LEU A 12 1.61 -3.69 10.97
C LEU A 12 0.80 -2.56 11.62
N ARG A 13 0.63 -1.46 10.89
CA ARG A 13 -0.13 -0.28 11.31
C ARG A 13 -1.05 0.21 10.19
N ARG A 14 -1.96 1.12 10.50
CA ARG A 14 -2.73 1.85 9.49
C ARG A 14 -1.78 2.66 8.60
N PHE A 15 -2.16 2.80 7.33
CA PHE A 15 -1.48 3.68 6.39
C PHE A 15 -1.54 5.13 6.86
N ARG A 16 -0.51 5.88 6.47
CA ARG A 16 -0.41 7.33 6.64
C ARG A 16 0.04 7.94 5.32
N THR A 17 -0.07 9.26 5.20
CA THR A 17 0.27 9.98 3.98
C THR A 17 1.71 9.71 3.51
N GLU A 18 2.66 9.54 4.44
CA GLU A 18 4.06 9.24 4.12
C GLU A 18 4.28 7.89 3.42
N ASP A 19 3.34 6.95 3.54
CA ASP A 19 3.45 5.61 2.95
C ASP A 19 2.95 5.57 1.51
N LEU A 20 2.13 6.53 1.10
CA LEU A 20 1.43 6.53 -0.18
C LEU A 20 2.36 6.45 -1.41
N PRO A 21 3.53 7.13 -1.44
CA PRO A 21 4.46 6.99 -2.56
C PRO A 21 4.99 5.56 -2.71
N SER A 22 5.40 4.93 -1.61
CA SER A 22 5.89 3.54 -1.64
C SER A 22 4.77 2.56 -1.97
N PHE A 23 3.56 2.81 -1.47
CA PHE A 23 2.38 2.01 -1.77
C PHE A 23 2.03 2.08 -3.26
N SER A 24 1.85 3.29 -3.82
CA SER A 24 1.57 3.48 -5.25
C SER A 24 2.66 2.87 -6.12
N HIS A 25 3.93 3.08 -5.79
CA HIS A 25 5.04 2.48 -6.53
C HIS A 25 4.96 0.95 -6.55
N TYR A 26 4.81 0.30 -5.38
CA TYR A 26 4.69 -1.15 -5.27
C TYR A 26 3.53 -1.71 -6.09
N ARG A 27 2.38 -1.03 -6.11
CA ARG A 27 1.20 -1.48 -6.86
C ARG A 27 1.33 -1.34 -8.37
N ASN A 28 2.23 -0.48 -8.86
CA ASN A 28 2.52 -0.33 -10.30
C ASN A 28 3.66 -1.23 -10.79
N LEU A 29 4.35 -1.96 -9.91
CA LEU A 29 5.38 -2.91 -10.33
C LEU A 29 4.75 -3.99 -11.23
N PRO A 30 5.22 -4.20 -12.48
CA PRO A 30 4.57 -5.12 -13.43
C PRO A 30 4.38 -6.55 -12.90
N GLU A 31 5.35 -7.05 -12.14
CA GLU A 31 5.33 -8.38 -11.52
C GLU A 31 4.25 -8.53 -10.44
N VAL A 32 3.83 -7.41 -9.84
CA VAL A 32 2.76 -7.30 -8.83
C VAL A 32 1.43 -6.98 -9.51
N ALA A 33 1.41 -5.97 -10.38
CA ALA A 33 0.23 -5.44 -11.07
C ALA A 33 -0.48 -6.50 -11.92
N ARG A 34 0.26 -7.44 -12.54
CA ARG A 34 -0.33 -8.54 -13.34
C ARG A 34 -1.32 -9.42 -12.57
N PHE A 35 -1.27 -9.42 -11.24
CA PHE A 35 -2.17 -10.19 -10.38
C PHE A 35 -3.31 -9.33 -9.80
N GLN A 36 -3.40 -8.06 -10.18
CA GLN A 36 -4.37 -7.11 -9.66
C GLN A 36 -5.36 -6.71 -10.76
N SER A 37 -6.61 -6.44 -10.37
CA SER A 37 -7.70 -6.18 -11.31
C SER A 37 -7.74 -4.74 -11.84
N TRP A 38 -6.64 -4.00 -11.77
CA TRP A 38 -6.60 -2.59 -12.14
C TRP A 38 -5.40 -2.25 -13.03
N THR A 39 -5.60 -1.28 -13.91
CA THR A 39 -4.65 -0.90 -14.97
C THR A 39 -3.69 0.21 -14.57
N HIS A 40 -4.07 1.07 -13.61
CA HIS A 40 -3.23 2.17 -13.11
C HIS A 40 -3.55 2.45 -11.65
N TYR A 41 -2.53 2.70 -10.81
CA TYR A 41 -2.71 3.02 -9.40
C TYR A 41 -1.84 4.22 -8.98
N GLY A 42 -2.32 5.44 -9.23
CA GLY A 42 -1.59 6.67 -8.97
C GLY A 42 -1.74 7.19 -7.53
N MET A 43 -1.25 8.42 -7.31
CA MET A 43 -1.35 9.09 -6.01
C MET A 43 -2.78 9.49 -5.65
N THR A 44 -3.65 9.71 -6.64
CA THR A 44 -5.07 9.98 -6.42
C THR A 44 -5.75 8.77 -5.76
N GLU A 45 -5.55 7.58 -6.32
CA GLU A 45 -6.08 6.33 -5.79
C GLU A 45 -5.44 5.99 -4.44
N ALA A 46 -4.14 6.24 -4.28
CA ALA A 46 -3.45 6.04 -3.01
C ALA A 46 -3.98 6.97 -1.90
N THR A 47 -4.28 8.22 -2.23
CA THR A 47 -4.84 9.18 -1.25
C THR A 47 -6.26 8.78 -0.83
N ALA A 48 -7.06 8.26 -1.76
CA ALA A 48 -8.40 7.73 -1.47
C ALA A 48 -8.39 6.44 -0.61
N PHE A 49 -7.22 5.82 -0.41
CA PHE A 49 -7.07 4.60 0.38
C PHE A 49 -6.86 4.85 1.89
N LEU A 50 -6.50 6.07 2.28
CA LEU A 50 -6.38 6.47 3.69
C LEU A 50 -7.74 6.49 4.39
#